data_AF-A0A1C3XHT4-F1
#
_entry.id   AF-A0A1C3XHT4-F1
#
_cell.length_a   1.000
_cell.length_b   1.000
_cell.length_c   1.000
_cell.angle_alpha   90.00
_cell.angle_beta   90.00
_cell.angle_gamma   90.00
#
_symmetry.space_group_name_H-M   'P 1'
#
loop_
_entity.id
_entity.type
_entity.pdbx_description
1 polymer ?
#
loop_
_entity_poly.entity_id
_entity_poly.type
_entity_poly.pdbx_seq_one_letter_code
_entity_poly.pdbx_strand_id
1 'polypeptide(L)' 'MKLIDLWPIFLLALLIVAIIGAAMTGDARWLVLAVLPCWVIAKWFRV' A
#
# COMPACT_ATOMS: atom_id res chain seq x y z
N MET A 1 19.35 1.81 -11.43
CA MET A 1 18.42 2.07 -10.31
C MET A 1 18.38 0.85 -9.42
N LYS A 2 18.64 1.00 -8.12
CA LYS A 2 18.61 -0.14 -7.18
C LYS A 2 17.14 -0.53 -6.98
N LEU A 3 16.84 -1.83 -6.92
CA LEU A 3 15.48 -2.33 -6.67
C LEU A 3 14.83 -1.69 -5.41
N ILE A 4 15.68 -1.26 -4.46
CA ILE A 4 15.32 -0.60 -3.20
C ILE A 4 14.54 0.71 -3.42
N ASP A 5 14.80 1.46 -4.50
CA ASP A 5 14.11 2.72 -4.81
C ASP A 5 12.66 2.50 -5.31
N LEU A 6 12.36 1.33 -5.87
CA LEU A 6 11.02 1.02 -6.36
C LEU A 6 10.01 0.72 -5.23
N TRP A 7 10.50 0.24 -4.09
CA TRP A 7 9.66 -0.13 -2.94
C TRP A 7 8.87 1.05 -2.34
N PRO A 8 9.50 2.18 -1.97
CA PRO A 8 8.76 3.33 -1.43
C PRO A 8 7.78 3.91 -2.46
N ILE A 9 8.11 3.86 -3.76
CA ILE A 9 7.21 4.28 -4.84
C ILE A 9 5.97 3.38 -4.89
N PHE A 10 6.15 2.07 -4.75
CA PHE A 10 5.05 1.11 -4.75
C PHE A 10 4.13 1.28 -3.54
N LEU A 11 4.71 1.49 -2.34
CA LEU A 11 3.97 1.79 -1.12
C LEU A 11 3.18 3.09 -1.23
N LEU A 12 3.77 4.13 -1.81
CA LEU A 12 3.13 5.42 -2.02
C LEU A 12 1.93 5.28 -2.98
N ALA A 13 2.09 4.55 -4.09
CA ALA A 13 1.02 4.31 -5.05
C ALA A 13 -0.16 3.55 -4.41
N LEU A 14 0.14 2.54 -3.59
CA LEU A 14 -0.86 1.76 -2.86
C LEU A 14 -1.64 2.61 -1.85
N LEU A 15 -0.95 3.51 -1.14
CA LEU A 15 -1.57 4.45 -0.22
C LEU A 15 -2.53 5.40 -0.94
N ILE A 16 -2.11 5.93 -2.09
CA ILE A 16 -2.92 6.84 -2.91
C ILE A 16 -4.21 6.14 -3.38
N VAL A 17 -4.10 4.91 -3.90
CA VAL A 17 -5.27 4.13 -4.33
C VAL A 17 -6.22 3.84 -3.16
N ALA A 18 -5.68 3.55 -1.97
CA ALA A 18 -6.48 3.34 -0.76
C ALA A 18 -7.31 4.58 -0.39
N ILE A 19 -6.66 5.75 -0.39
CA ILE A 19 -7.28 7.03 -0.03
C ILE A 19 -8.35 7.39 -1.06
N ILE A 20 -8.05 7.27 -2.36
CA ILE A 20 -9.00 7.58 -3.43
C ILE A 20 -10.19 6.62 -3.39
N GLY A 21 -9.95 5.32 -3.23
CA GLY A 21 -11.01 4.31 -3.13
C GLY A 21 -11.91 4.52 -1.92
N ALA A 22 -11.32 4.83 -0.76
CA ALA A 22 -12.08 5.16 0.45
C ALA A 22 -12.87 6.47 0.29
N ALA A 23 -12.32 7.50 -0.34
CA ALA A 23 -13.00 8.77 -0.57
C ALA A 23 -14.18 8.66 -1.55
N MET A 24 -14.05 7.82 -2.59
CA MET A 24 -15.09 7.60 -3.60
C MET A 24 -16.22 6.70 -3.11
N THR A 25 -15.88 5.68 -2.31
CA THR A 25 -16.84 4.62 -1.93
C THR A 25 -17.36 4.78 -0.49
N GLY A 26 -16.68 5.54 0.37
CA GLY A 26 -16.99 5.67 1.79
C GLY A 26 -16.67 4.40 2.62
N ASP A 27 -16.17 3.34 1.99
CA ASP A 27 -15.93 2.04 2.61
C ASP A 27 -14.48 1.89 3.11
N ALA A 28 -14.34 1.54 4.40
CA ALA A 28 -13.04 1.24 5.01
C ALA A 28 -12.33 0.00 4.42
N ARG A 29 -13.02 -0.79 3.58
CA ARG A 29 -12.47 -1.97 2.91
C ARG A 29 -11.29 -1.63 1.99
N TRP A 30 -11.26 -0.44 1.42
CA TRP A 30 -10.15 0.05 0.60
C TRP A 30 -8.87 0.29 1.39
N LEU A 31 -8.98 0.69 2.67
CA LEU A 31 -7.83 0.78 3.57
C LEU A 31 -7.28 -0.61 3.90
N VAL A 32 -8.16 -1.60 4.14
CA VAL A 32 -7.75 -2.99 4.42
C VAL A 32 -7.03 -3.61 3.21
N LEU A 33 -7.56 -3.37 2.00
CA LEU A 33 -6.96 -3.79 0.74
C LEU A 33 -5.56 -3.23 0.53
N ALA A 34 -5.28 -2.04 1.06
CA ALA A 34 -3.95 -1.42 0.98
C ALA A 34 -3.01 -1.86 2.12
N VAL A 35 -3.54 -2.17 3.30
CA VAL A 35 -2.77 -2.68 4.44
C VAL A 35 -2.25 -4.10 4.19
N LEU A 36 -3.01 -4.95 3.50
CA LEU A 36 -2.64 -6.33 3.19
C LEU A 36 -1.31 -6.46 2.42
N PRO A 37 -1.09 -5.78 1.27
CA PRO A 37 0.18 -5.81 0.57
C PRO A 37 1.30 -5.16 1.40
N CYS A 38 1.03 -4.07 2.14
CA CYS A 38 2.02 -3.49 3.06
C CYS A 38 2.48 -4.49 4.13
N TRP A 39 1.56 -5.28 4.69
CA TRP A 39 1.86 -6.30 5.71
C TRP A 39 2.67 -7.46 5.14
N VAL A 40 2.29 -7.97 3.95
CA VAL A 40 3.04 -9.02 3.26
C VAL A 40 4.46 -8.57 2.97
N ILE A 41 4.63 -7.32 2.54
CA ILE A 41 5.93 -6.72 2.26
C ILE A 41 6.74 -6.57 3.56
N ALA A 42 6.17 -5.99 4.62
CA ALA A 42 6.86 -5.85 5.91
C ALA A 42 7.34 -7.21 6.46
N LYS A 43 6.49 -8.24 6.37
CA LYS A 43 6.83 -9.61 6.79
C LYS A 43 7.95 -10.23 5.94
N TRP A 44 7.96 -9.96 4.64
CA TRP A 44 9.00 -10.46 3.72
C TRP A 44 10.37 -9.84 4.00
N PHE A 45 10.40 -8.56 4.35
CA PHE A 45 11.63 -7.83 4.64
C PHE A 45 12.12 -7.96 6.09
N ARG A 46 11.39 -8.69 6.96
CA ARG A 46 11.65 -8.79 8.40
C ARG A 46 11.95 -7.43 9.05
N VAL A 47 11.15 -6.41 8.70
CA VAL A 47 11.14 -5.13 9.43
C VAL A 47 10.50 -5.33 10.79
#